data_AF-Q71IF4-F1
#
_entry.id   AF-Q71IF4-F1
#
_cell.length_a   1.000
_cell.length_b   1.000
_cell.length_c   1.000
_cell.angle_alpha   90.00
_cell.angle_beta   90.00
_cell.angle_gamma   90.00
#
_symmetry.space_group_name_H-M   'P 1'
#
loop_
_entity.id
_entity.type
_entity.pdbx_description
1 polymer ?
#
loop_
_entity_poly.entity_id
_entity_poly.type
_entity_poly.pdbx_seq_one_letter_code
_entity_poly.pdbx_strand_id
1 'polypeptide(L)'
;EFLGMKLKTPIMISPIACHGISHADAEVATQKGAALAGAMFTSSTYGNKPVEEIAAAAPDAPRMFQLYLSKNWDFNKMVFDAINAAGYKAILLTVDALVSGYREANLRTNFAFPVPLDFFTRFQGAKG
;
A
#
# COMPACT_ATOMS: atom_id res chain seq x y z
N GLU A 1 -10.29 -17.88 8.57
CA GLU A 1 -10.96 -16.66 8.08
C GLU A 1 -10.46 -15.48 8.90
N PHE A 2 -10.37 -14.29 8.31
CA PHE A 2 -10.02 -13.05 9.01
C PHE A 2 -10.85 -11.90 8.44
N LEU A 3 -11.61 -11.18 9.28
CA LEU A 3 -12.49 -10.08 8.87
C LEU A 3 -13.42 -10.45 7.68
N GLY A 4 -13.98 -11.66 7.66
CA GLY A 4 -14.85 -12.14 6.56
C GLY A 4 -14.10 -12.67 5.34
N MET A 5 -12.77 -12.52 5.26
CA MET A 5 -11.97 -13.03 4.15
C MET A 5 -11.48 -14.45 4.41
N LYS A 6 -11.73 -15.35 3.46
CA LYS A 6 -11.20 -16.73 3.49
C LYS A 6 -9.70 -16.70 3.17
N LEU A 7 -8.90 -17.27 4.06
CA LEU A 7 -7.44 -17.34 3.92
C LEU A 7 -7.00 -18.78 3.74
N LYS A 8 -5.99 -19.02 2.88
CA LYS A 8 -5.36 -20.34 2.72
C LYS A 8 -4.36 -20.65 3.85
N THR A 9 -3.76 -19.60 4.42
CA THR A 9 -2.78 -19.68 5.52
C THR A 9 -3.06 -18.58 6.55
N PRO A 10 -2.55 -18.68 7.79
CA PRO A 10 -2.65 -17.61 8.79
C PRO A 10 -1.55 -16.53 8.62
N ILE A 11 -1.00 -16.38 7.41
CA ILE A 11 0.13 -15.48 7.13
C ILE A 11 -0.35 -14.30 6.29
N MET A 12 0.16 -13.12 6.61
CA MET A 12 -0.03 -11.91 5.81
C MET A 12 1.29 -11.18 5.58
N ILE A 13 1.40 -10.53 4.44
CA ILE A 13 2.45 -9.55 4.17
C ILE A 13 2.03 -8.23 4.83
N SER A 14 2.89 -7.76 5.72
CA SER A 14 2.74 -6.47 6.41
C SER A 14 2.79 -5.31 5.39
N PRO A 15 2.07 -4.19 5.62
CA PRO A 15 2.21 -3.02 4.77
C PRO A 15 3.62 -2.46 4.84
N ILE A 16 4.28 -2.39 3.67
CA ILE A 16 5.60 -1.81 3.50
C ILE A 16 5.48 -0.71 2.45
N ALA A 17 6.13 0.42 2.70
CA ALA A 17 6.17 1.52 1.75
C ALA A 17 7.19 1.22 0.64
N CYS A 18 6.87 1.65 -0.57
CA CYS A 18 7.83 1.84 -1.65
C CYS A 18 8.59 0.58 -2.09
N HIS A 19 7.88 -0.47 -2.52
CA HIS A 19 8.51 -1.74 -2.94
C HIS A 19 9.40 -1.59 -4.18
N GLY A 20 9.20 -0.52 -4.95
CA GLY A 20 9.94 -0.15 -6.15
C GLY A 20 11.43 0.15 -5.92
N ILE A 21 11.84 0.41 -4.66
CA ILE A 21 13.25 0.48 -4.30
C ILE A 21 13.93 -0.88 -4.47
N SER A 22 13.20 -1.97 -4.22
CA SER A 22 13.71 -3.34 -4.27
C SER A 22 13.60 -3.96 -5.66
N HIS A 23 12.51 -3.71 -6.39
CA HIS A 23 12.28 -4.28 -7.72
C HIS A 23 11.30 -3.42 -8.54
N ALA A 24 11.52 -3.31 -9.86
CA ALA A 24 10.71 -2.46 -10.75
C ALA A 24 9.20 -2.80 -10.77
N ASP A 25 8.86 -4.08 -10.60
CA ASP A 25 7.47 -4.55 -10.52
C ASP A 25 6.79 -4.24 -9.16
N ALA A 26 7.55 -3.83 -8.16
CA ALA A 26 7.10 -3.30 -6.87
C ALA A 26 5.96 -4.14 -6.22
N GLU A 27 4.87 -3.50 -5.81
CA GLU A 27 3.77 -4.15 -5.09
C GLU A 27 3.00 -5.16 -5.97
N VAL A 28 3.01 -5.01 -7.29
CA VAL A 28 2.37 -5.96 -8.22
C VAL A 28 3.04 -7.33 -8.15
N ALA A 29 4.38 -7.38 -8.15
CA ALA A 29 5.11 -8.63 -7.96
C ALA A 29 4.88 -9.22 -6.56
N THR A 30 4.83 -8.36 -5.54
CA THR A 30 4.61 -8.81 -4.15
C THR A 30 3.22 -9.43 -3.99
N GLN A 31 2.20 -8.83 -4.59
CA GLN A 31 0.84 -9.35 -4.57
C GLN A 31 0.74 -10.72 -5.27
N LYS A 32 1.39 -10.88 -6.43
CA LYS A 32 1.45 -12.18 -7.14
C LYS A 32 2.11 -13.25 -6.26
N GLY A 33 3.25 -12.92 -5.66
CA GLY A 33 3.97 -13.82 -4.75
C GLY A 33 3.14 -14.21 -3.53
N ALA A 34 2.49 -13.23 -2.87
CA ALA A 34 1.61 -13.47 -1.72
C ALA A 34 0.44 -14.39 -2.09
N ALA A 35 -0.21 -14.14 -3.23
CA ALA A 35 -1.31 -14.96 -3.71
C ALA A 35 -0.88 -16.42 -4.01
N LEU A 36 0.28 -16.61 -4.65
CA LEU A 36 0.85 -17.93 -4.91
C LEU A 36 1.18 -18.68 -3.61
N ALA A 37 1.72 -17.98 -2.62
CA ALA A 37 2.02 -18.54 -1.30
C ALA A 37 0.78 -18.78 -0.43
N GLY A 38 -0.41 -18.32 -0.87
CA GLY A 38 -1.64 -18.38 -0.07
C GLY A 38 -1.65 -17.43 1.13
N ALA A 39 -0.83 -16.39 1.09
CA ALA A 39 -0.79 -15.31 2.08
C ALA A 39 -1.70 -14.15 1.66
N MET A 40 -2.22 -13.42 2.65
CA MET A 40 -2.91 -12.15 2.42
C MET A 40 -1.89 -11.03 2.19
N PHE A 41 -2.24 -10.03 1.37
CA PHE A 41 -1.39 -8.85 1.16
C PHE A 41 -2.03 -7.59 1.74
N THR A 42 -1.22 -6.71 2.33
CA THR A 42 -1.65 -5.37 2.75
C THR A 42 -0.90 -4.32 1.95
N SER A 43 -1.61 -3.53 1.15
CA SER A 43 -1.02 -2.40 0.42
C SER A 43 -0.79 -1.21 1.34
N SER A 44 0.19 -0.35 1.04
CA SER A 44 0.45 0.87 1.82
C SER A 44 -0.07 2.12 1.11
N THR A 45 -0.44 3.15 1.89
CA THR A 45 -0.66 4.51 1.37
C THR A 45 0.57 5.05 0.63
N TYR A 46 1.78 4.58 0.98
CA TYR A 46 3.05 4.96 0.36
C TYR A 46 3.53 3.88 -0.62
N GLY A 47 2.61 3.32 -1.42
CA GLY A 47 2.93 2.35 -2.48
C GLY A 47 3.38 2.99 -3.79
N ASN A 48 4.14 2.26 -4.61
CA ASN A 48 4.55 2.74 -5.94
C ASN A 48 3.53 2.46 -7.03
N LYS A 49 2.77 1.36 -6.92
CA LYS A 49 1.81 0.94 -7.94
C LYS A 49 0.38 1.33 -7.60
N PRO A 50 -0.45 1.63 -8.63
CA PRO A 50 -1.90 1.70 -8.53
C PRO A 50 -2.50 0.54 -7.74
N VAL A 51 -3.38 0.84 -6.78
CA VAL A 51 -4.14 -0.20 -6.05
C VAL A 51 -5.00 -1.04 -7.00
N GLU A 52 -5.41 -0.48 -8.13
CA GLU A 52 -6.13 -1.15 -9.20
C GLU A 52 -5.25 -2.19 -9.92
N GLU A 53 -3.99 -1.83 -10.23
CA GLU A 53 -3.03 -2.76 -10.85
C GLU A 53 -2.64 -3.87 -9.86
N ILE A 54 -2.43 -3.52 -8.58
CA ILE A 54 -2.17 -4.49 -7.52
C ILE A 54 -3.35 -5.47 -7.43
N ALA A 55 -4.59 -4.98 -7.35
CA ALA A 55 -5.76 -5.84 -7.28
C ALA A 55 -5.90 -6.75 -8.50
N ALA A 56 -5.69 -6.21 -9.70
CA ALA A 56 -5.72 -6.97 -10.96
C ALA A 56 -4.65 -8.07 -11.04
N ALA A 57 -3.52 -7.91 -10.33
CA ALA A 57 -2.43 -8.88 -10.33
C ALA A 57 -2.80 -10.22 -9.70
N ALA A 58 -3.78 -10.26 -8.79
CA ALA A 58 -4.34 -11.48 -8.23
C ALA A 58 -5.78 -11.26 -7.75
N PRO A 59 -6.78 -11.18 -8.64
CA PRO A 59 -8.11 -10.66 -8.35
C PRO A 59 -8.79 -11.30 -7.14
N ASP A 60 -8.68 -12.63 -7.01
CA ASP A 60 -9.35 -13.42 -5.96
C ASP A 60 -8.58 -13.48 -4.63
N ALA A 61 -7.34 -12.98 -4.59
CA ALA A 61 -6.55 -13.02 -3.36
C ALA A 61 -7.06 -12.00 -2.33
N PRO A 62 -7.14 -12.37 -1.05
CA PRO A 62 -7.55 -11.44 0.01
C PRO A 62 -6.54 -10.30 0.14
N ARG A 63 -7.05 -9.07 0.28
CA ARG A 63 -6.25 -7.84 0.39
C ARG A 63 -6.81 -6.87 1.41
N MET A 64 -5.90 -6.20 2.11
CA MET A 64 -6.18 -5.08 3.00
C MET A 64 -5.42 -3.84 2.55
N PHE A 65 -5.91 -2.67 2.97
CA PHE A 65 -5.24 -1.41 2.68
C PHE A 65 -4.79 -0.73 3.97
N GLN A 66 -3.51 -0.44 4.08
CA GLN A 66 -2.97 0.36 5.17
C GLN A 66 -3.12 1.85 4.88
N LEU A 67 -3.78 2.55 5.79
CA LEU A 67 -4.06 3.98 5.71
C LEU A 67 -3.13 4.77 6.63
N TYR A 68 -2.40 5.72 6.05
CA TYR A 68 -1.94 6.91 6.74
C TYR A 68 -2.94 8.03 6.50
N LEU A 69 -3.66 8.44 7.54
CA LEU A 69 -4.68 9.47 7.43
C LEU A 69 -4.02 10.85 7.22
N SER A 70 -4.28 11.46 6.07
CA SER A 70 -3.83 12.83 5.77
C SER A 70 -4.69 13.86 6.49
N LYS A 71 -4.13 15.03 6.78
CA LYS A 71 -4.91 16.21 7.20
C LYS A 71 -5.79 16.74 6.06
N ASN A 72 -5.43 16.45 4.80
CA ASN A 72 -6.22 16.84 3.65
C ASN A 72 -7.28 15.76 3.34
N TRP A 73 -8.55 16.10 3.51
CA TRP A 73 -9.65 15.17 3.29
C TRP A 73 -9.91 14.84 1.82
N ASP A 74 -9.56 15.71 0.88
CA ASP A 74 -9.66 15.40 -0.56
C ASP A 74 -8.69 14.28 -0.94
N PHE A 75 -7.48 14.29 -0.37
CA PHE A 75 -6.52 13.19 -0.53
C PHE A 75 -7.09 11.89 0.04
N ASN A 76 -7.61 11.93 1.27
CA ASN A 76 -8.20 10.75 1.90
C ASN A 76 -9.38 10.21 1.09
N LYS A 77 -10.24 11.10 0.59
CA LYS A 77 -11.38 10.73 -0.26
C LYS A 77 -10.92 10.04 -1.54
N MET A 78 -9.92 10.60 -2.23
CA MET A 78 -9.33 9.99 -3.43
C MET A 78 -8.79 8.58 -3.13
N VAL A 79 -8.10 8.40 -1.99
CA VAL A 79 -7.61 7.08 -1.55
C VAL A 79 -8.77 6.13 -1.30
N PHE A 80 -9.79 6.54 -0.55
CA PHE A 80 -10.96 5.70 -0.26
C PHE A 80 -11.71 5.29 -1.52
N ASP A 81 -11.93 6.23 -2.45
CA ASP A 81 -12.60 5.96 -3.71
C ASP A 81 -11.83 4.91 -4.53
N ALA A 82 -10.49 5.05 -4.62
CA ALA A 82 -9.63 4.11 -5.34
C ALA A 82 -9.63 2.70 -4.72
N ILE A 83 -9.48 2.58 -3.39
CA ILE A 83 -9.42 1.26 -2.74
C ILE A 83 -10.79 0.56 -2.73
N ASN A 84 -11.89 1.34 -2.65
CA ASN A 84 -13.24 0.80 -2.78
C ASN A 84 -13.47 0.26 -4.19
N ALA A 85 -13.09 1.03 -5.23
CA ALA A 85 -13.18 0.61 -6.62
C ALA A 85 -12.31 -0.63 -6.91
N ALA A 86 -11.13 -0.73 -6.29
CA ALA A 86 -10.23 -1.88 -6.39
C ALA A 86 -10.65 -3.09 -5.52
N GLY A 87 -11.77 -2.98 -4.78
CA GLY A 87 -12.38 -4.10 -4.06
C GLY A 87 -11.71 -4.49 -2.75
N TYR A 88 -10.89 -3.61 -2.17
CA TYR A 88 -10.30 -3.84 -0.84
C TYR A 88 -11.39 -3.98 0.22
N LYS A 89 -11.23 -4.92 1.16
CA LYS A 89 -12.29 -5.29 2.11
C LYS A 89 -12.08 -4.79 3.53
N ALA A 90 -10.88 -4.32 3.85
CA ALA A 90 -10.57 -3.80 5.17
C ALA A 90 -9.45 -2.77 5.12
N ILE A 91 -9.48 -1.87 6.10
CA ILE A 91 -8.48 -0.82 6.30
C ILE A 91 -7.69 -1.12 7.57
N LEU A 92 -6.37 -1.01 7.48
CA LEU A 92 -5.45 -1.02 8.61
C LEU A 92 -5.00 0.42 8.87
N LEU A 93 -5.56 1.09 9.87
CA LEU A 93 -5.15 2.45 10.22
C LEU A 93 -3.86 2.43 11.04
N THR A 94 -2.78 3.00 10.52
CA THR A 94 -1.51 3.11 11.24
C THR A 94 -1.51 4.36 12.12
N VAL A 95 -1.44 4.16 13.43
CA VAL A 95 -1.55 5.23 14.45
C VAL A 95 -0.25 5.53 15.21
N ASP A 96 0.82 4.78 14.94
CA ASP A 96 2.10 4.86 15.66
C ASP A 96 3.14 5.78 14.98
N ALA A 97 2.93 6.19 13.72
CA ALA A 97 3.86 7.02 12.97
C ALA A 97 3.30 8.42 12.65
N LEU A 98 2.81 9.13 13.68
CA LEU A 98 2.38 10.54 13.55
C LEU A 98 3.53 11.48 13.17
N VAL A 99 4.76 11.11 13.54
CA VAL A 99 6.00 11.75 13.14
C VAL A 99 6.95 10.67 12.62
N SER A 100 7.89 11.07 11.76
CA SER A 100 8.93 10.13 11.34
C SER A 100 9.77 9.71 12.54
N GLY A 101 10.00 8.41 12.68
CA GLY A 101 10.97 7.89 13.64
C GLY A 101 12.39 8.36 13.32
N TYR A 102 13.24 8.35 14.33
CA TYR A 102 14.66 8.70 14.19
C TYR A 102 15.44 7.56 13.55
N ARG A 103 15.69 7.66 12.24
CA ARG A 103 16.38 6.63 11.45
C ARG A 103 17.74 7.16 11.00
N GLU A 104 18.80 6.86 11.76
CA GLU A 104 20.15 7.38 11.49
C GLU A 104 20.65 7.09 10.08
N ALA A 105 20.38 5.89 9.56
CA ALA A 105 20.77 5.54 8.19
C ALA A 105 20.19 6.54 7.18
N ASN A 106 18.89 6.86 7.29
CA ASN A 106 18.23 7.82 6.42
C ASN A 106 18.83 9.23 6.54
N LEU A 107 19.23 9.66 7.74
CA LEU A 107 19.87 10.95 7.96
C LEU A 107 21.27 11.00 7.34
N ARG A 108 22.08 9.95 7.53
CA ARG A 108 23.45 9.88 7.00
C ARG A 108 23.46 9.83 5.47
N THR A 109 22.47 9.20 4.86
CA THR A 109 22.38 9.07 3.40
C THR A 109 21.50 10.13 2.74
N ASN A 110 20.93 11.08 3.50
CA ASN A 110 19.91 12.02 3.01
C ASN A 110 18.81 11.32 2.20
N PHE A 111 18.28 10.22 2.74
CA PHE A 111 17.32 9.38 2.01
C PHE A 111 16.06 10.17 1.63
N ALA A 112 15.76 10.15 0.34
CA ALA A 112 14.48 10.53 -0.24
C ALA A 112 13.96 9.37 -1.09
N PHE A 113 12.64 9.26 -1.24
CA PHE A 113 12.06 8.22 -2.08
C PHE A 113 12.52 8.41 -3.54
N PRO A 114 13.27 7.43 -4.12
CA PRO A 114 13.86 7.59 -5.45
C PRO A 114 12.89 7.24 -6.58
N VAL A 115 11.72 6.70 -6.23
CA VAL A 115 10.67 6.28 -7.17
C VAL A 115 9.33 6.90 -6.74
N PRO A 116 8.47 7.29 -7.70
CA PRO A 116 7.20 7.96 -7.39
C PRO A 116 6.26 7.09 -6.53
N LEU A 117 5.50 7.75 -5.65
CA LEU A 117 4.46 7.11 -4.85
C LEU A 117 3.10 7.43 -5.49
N ASP A 118 2.36 6.40 -5.87
CA ASP A 118 1.20 6.51 -6.77
C ASP A 118 0.17 7.53 -6.28
N PHE A 119 -0.33 7.40 -5.05
CA PHE A 119 -1.32 8.34 -4.51
C PHE A 119 -0.82 9.78 -4.43
N PHE A 120 0.46 9.99 -4.12
CA PHE A 120 1.02 11.34 -4.04
C PHE A 120 1.16 11.96 -5.43
N THR A 121 1.63 11.18 -6.41
CA THR A 121 1.74 11.60 -7.80
C THR A 121 0.36 11.92 -8.40
N ARG A 122 -0.63 11.05 -8.19
CA ARG A 122 -2.02 11.28 -8.62
C ARG A 122 -2.60 12.55 -8.02
N PHE A 123 -2.43 12.74 -6.71
CA PHE A 123 -3.01 13.89 -6.02
C PHE A 123 -2.34 15.21 -6.38
N GLN A 124 -1.02 15.22 -6.58
CA GLN A 124 -0.30 16.39 -7.07
C GLN A 124 -0.70 16.72 -8.51
N GLY A 125 -0.75 15.72 -9.40
CA GLY A 125 -1.19 15.93 -10.79
C GLY A 125 -2.64 16.38 -10.91
N ALA A 126 -3.53 15.97 -10.00
CA ALA A 126 -4.92 16.43 -9.96
C ALA A 126 -5.09 17.88 -9.50
N LYS A 127 -4.07 18.48 -8.88
CA LYS A 127 -4.13 19.86 -8.36
C LYS A 127 -3.73 20.93 -9.37
N GLY A 128 -3.26 20.56 -10.56
CA GLY A 128 -2.75 21.50 -11.57
C GLY A 128 -1.38 22.03 -11.18
#